data_AF-A0A7T5UT79-F1
#
_entry.id   AF-A0A7T5UT79-F1
#
_cell.length_a   1.000
_cell.length_b   1.000
_cell.length_c   1.000
_cell.angle_alpha   90.00
_cell.angle_beta   90.00
_cell.angle_gamma   90.00
#
_symmetry.space_group_name_H-M   'P 1'
#
loop_
_entity.id
_entity.type
_entity.pdbx_description
1 polymer ?
#
loop_
_entity_poly.entity_id
_entity_poly.type
_entity_poly.pdbx_seq_one_letter_code
_entity_poly.pdbx_strand_id
1 'polypeptide(L)'
;MIDWKCYPQNAEAPALLKGVVACFEQVEKQVTSDVHKFKSNKVLDILRPKLKKLGFQVEDKEKGSRISVPVLFGERGKWQKSFQVDAYHEAGKTVIEIEAGRAFTNFQFLKDVFEACVMHNVEYLAIAVRKTYLGTKDYGKILEFMDTLFASGKLGIPLRGIMIIGY
;
A
#
# COMPACT_ATOMS: atom_id res chain seq x y z
N MET A 1 1.65 12.82 13.74
CA MET A 1 0.65 11.77 14.01
C MET A 1 0.51 10.93 12.74
N ILE A 2 0.37 9.60 12.81
CA ILE A 2 0.02 8.80 11.63
C ILE A 2 -1.50 8.90 11.42
N ASP A 3 -1.93 9.32 10.22
CA ASP A 3 -3.35 9.33 9.86
C ASP A 3 -3.66 8.11 8.99
N TRP A 4 -4.88 7.60 9.04
CA TRP A 4 -5.29 6.54 8.14
C TRP A 4 -6.80 6.53 7.91
N LYS A 5 -7.21 5.94 6.78
CA LYS A 5 -8.62 5.68 6.45
C LYS A 5 -8.72 4.36 5.70
N CYS A 6 -9.68 3.53 6.11
CA CYS A 6 -9.94 2.23 5.48
C CYS A 6 -11.24 2.30 4.68
N TYR A 7 -11.21 1.63 3.52
CA TYR A 7 -12.35 1.48 2.62
C TYR A 7 -12.70 -0.01 2.48
N PRO A 8 -13.98 -0.36 2.27
CA PRO A 8 -15.12 0.55 2.31
C PRO A 8 -15.39 1.05 3.75
N GLN A 9 -15.97 2.25 3.88
CA GLN A 9 -16.14 2.92 5.19
C GLN A 9 -17.22 2.28 6.09
N ASN A 10 -18.02 1.37 5.54
CA ASN A 10 -19.07 0.65 6.27
C ASN A 10 -18.58 -0.68 6.87
N ALA A 11 -17.27 -0.94 6.85
CA ALA A 11 -16.66 -2.13 7.42
C ALA A 11 -15.53 -1.75 8.37
N GLU A 12 -15.29 -2.59 9.37
CA GLU A 12 -14.15 -2.42 10.26
C GLU A 12 -12.82 -2.71 9.53
N ALA A 13 -11.79 -1.93 9.83
CA ALA A 13 -10.44 -2.20 9.33
C ALA A 13 -9.92 -3.57 9.82
N PRO A 14 -9.49 -4.47 8.92
CA PRO A 14 -8.90 -5.75 9.28
C PRO A 14 -7.71 -5.62 10.24
N ALA A 15 -7.57 -6.58 11.16
CA ALA A 15 -6.51 -6.58 12.18
C ALA A 15 -5.10 -6.48 11.58
N LEU A 16 -4.85 -7.16 10.45
CA LEU A 16 -3.56 -7.10 9.76
C LEU A 16 -3.25 -5.70 9.23
N LEU A 17 -4.23 -5.00 8.64
CA LEU A 17 -4.07 -3.62 8.17
C LEU A 17 -3.87 -2.64 9.33
N LYS A 18 -4.56 -2.84 10.46
CA LYS A 18 -4.27 -2.10 11.72
C LYS A 18 -2.84 -2.37 12.22
N GLY A 19 -2.35 -3.60 12.08
CA GLY A 19 -0.96 -3.97 12.38
C GLY A 19 0.05 -3.22 11.50
N VAL A 20 -0.27 -2.99 10.23
CA VAL A 20 0.55 -2.15 9.33
C VAL A 20 0.59 -0.71 9.83
N VAL A 21 -0.55 -0.12 10.19
CA VAL A 21 -0.61 1.22 10.80
C VAL A 21 0.27 1.29 12.06
N ALA A 22 0.17 0.29 12.94
CA ALA A 22 1.00 0.22 14.15
C ALA A 22 2.50 0.13 13.83
N CYS A 23 2.91 -0.46 12.70
CA CYS A 23 4.31 -0.44 12.28
C CYS A 23 4.78 0.99 11.97
N PHE A 24 3.95 1.80 11.30
CA PHE A 24 4.22 3.21 11.02
C PHE A 24 4.27 4.05 12.30
N GLU A 25 3.31 3.87 13.21
CA GLU A 25 3.26 4.60 14.48
C GLU A 25 4.56 4.41 15.28
N GLN A 26 5.06 3.18 15.36
CA GLN A 26 6.28 2.92 16.12
C GLN A 26 7.57 3.44 15.45
N VAL A 27 7.54 3.88 14.18
CA VAL A 27 8.69 4.49 13.50
C VAL A 27 8.43 5.94 13.11
N GLU A 28 7.30 6.51 13.53
CA GLU A 28 6.80 7.81 13.09
C GLU A 28 7.89 8.88 13.09
N LYS A 29 8.58 9.07 14.22
CA LYS A 29 9.66 10.07 14.36
C LYS A 29 10.82 9.92 13.35
N GLN A 30 11.00 8.73 12.79
CA GLN A 30 12.03 8.42 11.80
C GLN A 30 11.55 8.62 10.37
N VAL A 31 10.24 8.62 10.10
CA VAL A 31 9.68 8.67 8.75
C VAL A 31 8.78 9.88 8.49
N THR A 32 8.43 10.65 9.53
CA THR A 32 7.54 11.82 9.46
C THR A 32 7.93 12.73 8.30
N SER A 33 6.95 12.98 7.41
CA SER A 33 7.17 13.76 6.20
C SER A 33 7.58 15.21 6.43
N ASP A 34 7.26 15.77 7.61
CA ASP A 34 7.57 17.15 7.98
C ASP A 34 9.07 17.36 8.25
N VAL A 35 9.76 16.31 8.66
CA VAL A 35 11.18 16.34 9.02
C VAL A 35 12.05 15.69 7.94
N HIS A 36 11.57 14.58 7.36
CA HIS A 36 12.37 13.73 6.49
C HIS A 36 11.91 13.79 5.03
N LYS A 37 12.86 13.78 4.10
CA LYS A 37 12.61 13.72 2.66
C LYS A 37 13.04 12.40 2.01
N PHE A 38 12.84 11.29 2.72
CA PHE A 38 13.23 9.96 2.26
C PHE A 38 12.45 9.46 1.05
N LYS A 39 13.14 8.80 0.11
CA LYS A 39 12.51 8.06 -0.98
C LYS A 39 11.81 6.81 -0.42
N SER A 40 10.86 6.24 -1.16
CA SER A 40 10.06 5.08 -0.76
C SER A 40 10.90 3.93 -0.20
N ASN A 41 11.97 3.54 -0.89
CA ASN A 41 12.86 2.46 -0.43
C ASN A 41 13.42 2.70 0.97
N LYS A 42 13.80 3.94 1.29
CA LYS A 42 14.36 4.26 2.61
C LYS A 42 13.30 4.20 3.72
N VAL A 43 12.05 4.55 3.40
CA VAL A 43 10.91 4.38 4.32
C VAL A 43 10.63 2.88 4.51
N LEU A 44 10.62 2.10 3.43
CA LEU A 44 10.47 0.64 3.48
C LEU A 44 11.57 -0.02 4.32
N ASP A 45 12.82 0.42 4.19
CA ASP A 45 13.94 -0.10 4.97
C ASP A 45 13.74 0.06 6.48
N ILE A 46 13.23 1.22 6.91
CA ILE A 46 12.94 1.52 8.31
C ILE A 46 11.79 0.64 8.82
N LEU A 47 10.78 0.39 8.00
CA LEU A 47 9.61 -0.43 8.34
C LEU A 47 9.88 -1.94 8.29
N ARG A 48 10.84 -2.37 7.46
CA ARG A 48 11.09 -3.77 7.12
C ARG A 48 11.17 -4.70 8.35
N PRO A 49 11.92 -4.39 9.42
CA PRO A 49 11.98 -5.28 10.59
C PRO A 49 10.62 -5.52 11.24
N LYS A 50 9.76 -4.50 11.26
CA LYS A 50 8.44 -4.56 11.89
C LYS A 50 7.42 -5.29 11.01
N LEU A 51 7.43 -4.99 9.72
CA LEU A 51 6.60 -5.69 8.73
C LEU A 51 6.94 -7.19 8.68
N LYS A 52 8.22 -7.55 8.71
CA LYS A 52 8.64 -8.96 8.81
C LYS A 52 8.16 -9.63 10.10
N LYS A 53 8.21 -8.94 11.24
CA LYS A 53 7.67 -9.45 12.51
C LYS A 53 6.14 -9.64 12.45
N LEU A 54 5.44 -8.85 11.65
CA LEU A 54 4.01 -8.97 11.36
C LEU A 54 3.70 -10.08 10.34
N GLY A 55 4.70 -10.78 9.81
CA GLY A 55 4.54 -11.90 8.87
C GLY A 55 4.64 -11.53 7.40
N PHE A 56 4.95 -10.27 7.06
CA PHE A 56 5.11 -9.87 5.67
C PHE A 56 6.45 -10.35 5.10
N GLN A 57 6.41 -10.84 3.87
CA GLN A 57 7.55 -10.80 2.98
C GLN A 57 7.73 -9.33 2.56
N VAL A 58 8.97 -8.82 2.64
CA VAL A 58 9.27 -7.42 2.31
C VAL A 58 10.42 -7.39 1.33
N GLU A 59 10.28 -6.64 0.25
CA GLU A 59 11.34 -6.54 -0.77
C GLU A 59 12.61 -5.87 -0.22
N ASP A 60 13.72 -6.12 -0.90
CA ASP A 60 15.01 -5.52 -0.62
C ASP A 60 15.72 -5.30 -1.96
N LYS A 61 15.51 -4.12 -2.53
CA LYS A 61 16.04 -3.74 -3.84
C LYS A 61 17.57 -3.74 -3.87
N GLU A 62 18.23 -3.43 -2.76
CA GLU A 62 19.71 -3.45 -2.67
C GLU A 62 20.24 -4.87 -2.73
N LYS A 63 19.53 -5.84 -2.16
CA LYS A 63 19.87 -7.26 -2.23
C LYS A 63 19.25 -8.00 -3.43
N GLY A 64 18.58 -7.28 -4.33
CA GLY A 64 17.92 -7.85 -5.50
C GLY A 64 16.68 -8.70 -5.19
N SER A 65 16.19 -8.69 -3.95
CA SER A 65 14.99 -9.41 -3.55
C SER A 65 13.76 -8.62 -3.98
N ARG A 66 13.00 -9.17 -4.93
CA ARG A 66 11.72 -8.60 -5.37
C ARG A 66 10.58 -9.57 -5.05
N ILE A 67 9.41 -9.03 -4.76
CA ILE A 67 8.20 -9.84 -4.54
C ILE A 67 7.32 -9.68 -5.76
N SER A 68 7.04 -10.79 -6.44
CA SER A 68 6.18 -10.80 -7.63
C SER A 68 4.89 -11.54 -7.33
N VAL A 69 3.77 -10.85 -7.48
CA VAL A 69 2.43 -11.41 -7.32
C VAL A 69 1.84 -11.71 -8.70
N PRO A 70 1.45 -12.95 -9.01
CA PRO A 70 0.96 -13.32 -10.33
C PRO A 70 -0.41 -12.69 -10.64
N VAL A 71 -0.67 -12.45 -11.92
CA VAL A 71 -1.90 -11.84 -12.45
C VAL A 71 -2.49 -12.71 -13.54
N LEU A 72 -1.64 -13.13 -14.48
CA LEU A 72 -2.04 -13.94 -15.63
C LEU A 72 -1.26 -15.25 -15.63
N PHE A 73 -1.97 -16.34 -15.83
CA PHE A 73 -1.43 -17.69 -15.95
C PHE A 73 -1.61 -18.18 -17.39
N GLY A 74 -0.52 -18.59 -18.02
CA GLY A 74 -0.49 -19.09 -19.39
C GLY A 74 -0.61 -20.61 -19.47
N GLU A 75 -0.10 -21.19 -20.56
CA GLU A 75 -0.16 -22.64 -20.79
C GLU A 75 0.45 -23.43 -19.62
N ARG A 76 -0.28 -24.45 -19.16
CA ARG A 76 0.09 -25.31 -18.02
C ARG A 76 0.22 -24.55 -16.68
N GLY A 77 -0.49 -23.43 -16.52
CA GLY A 77 -0.53 -22.68 -15.27
C GLY A 77 0.74 -21.90 -14.94
N LYS A 78 1.65 -21.72 -15.91
CA LYS A 78 2.87 -20.93 -15.71
C LYS A 78 2.52 -19.45 -15.61
N TRP A 79 3.21 -18.72 -14.73
CA TRP A 79 3.07 -17.27 -14.64
C TRP A 79 3.42 -16.64 -15.99
N GLN A 80 2.50 -15.88 -16.55
CA GLN A 80 2.68 -15.13 -17.78
C GLN A 80 2.84 -13.63 -17.50
N LYS A 81 2.19 -13.13 -16.46
CA LYS A 81 2.34 -11.75 -15.98
C LYS A 81 2.25 -11.70 -14.46
N SER A 82 3.08 -10.86 -13.86
CA SER A 82 3.07 -10.54 -12.44
C SER A 82 3.31 -9.03 -12.25
N PHE A 83 2.93 -8.53 -11.08
CA PHE A 83 3.30 -7.20 -10.62
C PHE A 83 4.25 -7.31 -9.42
N GLN A 84 5.10 -6.31 -9.26
CA GLN A 84 6.04 -6.22 -8.14
C GLN A 84 5.40 -5.37 -7.05
N VAL A 85 5.56 -5.78 -5.79
CA VAL A 85 5.01 -5.10 -4.62
C VAL A 85 6.09 -4.88 -3.56
N ASP A 86 5.93 -3.84 -2.75
CA ASP A 86 6.90 -3.53 -1.69
C ASP A 86 6.86 -4.58 -0.55
N ALA A 87 5.66 -5.07 -0.20
CA ALA A 87 5.50 -6.17 0.74
C ALA A 87 4.23 -7.00 0.47
N TYR A 88 4.30 -8.30 0.78
CA TYR A 88 3.18 -9.23 0.64
C TYR A 88 3.04 -10.14 1.85
N HIS A 89 1.82 -10.28 2.35
CA HIS A 89 1.46 -11.25 3.38
C HIS A 89 0.48 -12.28 2.81
N GLU A 90 1.00 -13.43 2.40
CA GLU A 90 0.27 -14.46 1.65
C GLU A 90 -0.96 -14.99 2.40
N ALA A 91 -0.82 -15.40 3.67
CA ALA A 91 -1.93 -15.94 4.45
C ALA A 91 -3.04 -14.91 4.72
N GLY A 92 -2.68 -13.62 4.67
CA GLY A 92 -3.56 -12.48 4.89
C GLY A 92 -3.98 -11.81 3.58
N LYS A 93 -3.52 -12.32 2.44
CA LYS A 93 -3.79 -11.82 1.08
C LYS A 93 -3.66 -10.29 0.99
N THR A 94 -2.63 -9.74 1.64
CA THR A 94 -2.46 -8.29 1.81
C THR A 94 -1.17 -7.84 1.14
N VAL A 95 -1.26 -6.82 0.28
CA VAL A 95 -0.12 -6.13 -0.32
C VAL A 95 0.05 -4.74 0.29
N ILE A 96 1.30 -4.25 0.34
CA ILE A 96 1.64 -2.91 0.78
C ILE A 96 2.41 -2.21 -0.33
N GLU A 97 2.07 -0.95 -0.60
CA GLU A 97 2.82 -0.03 -1.46
C GLU A 97 3.20 1.23 -0.68
N ILE A 98 4.46 1.67 -0.79
CA ILE A 98 4.97 2.87 -0.14
C ILE A 98 5.28 3.94 -1.18
N GLU A 99 4.51 5.01 -1.16
CA GLU A 99 4.62 6.12 -2.10
C GLU A 99 5.07 7.41 -1.40
N ALA A 100 6.39 7.58 -1.28
CA ALA A 100 7.00 8.72 -0.59
C ALA A 100 7.14 9.99 -1.46
N GLY A 101 6.61 10.00 -2.68
CA GLY A 101 6.82 11.13 -3.58
C GLY A 101 5.66 11.38 -4.52
N ARG A 102 5.40 10.47 -5.45
CA ARG A 102 4.46 10.74 -6.55
C ARG A 102 3.11 10.07 -6.33
N ALA A 103 2.70 9.86 -5.08
CA ALA A 103 1.45 9.16 -4.76
C ALA A 103 0.26 9.78 -5.51
N PHE A 104 0.07 11.10 -5.39
CA PHE A 104 -1.00 11.82 -6.08
C PHE A 104 -0.60 12.27 -7.49
N THR A 105 0.67 12.65 -7.69
CA THR A 105 1.17 13.10 -9.00
C THR A 105 1.06 11.96 -10.03
N ASN A 106 0.43 12.22 -11.17
CA ASN A 106 0.13 11.20 -12.19
C ASN A 106 -0.74 10.02 -11.69
N PHE A 107 -1.45 10.20 -10.57
CA PHE A 107 -2.36 9.20 -10.01
C PHE A 107 -1.69 7.84 -9.75
N GLN A 108 -0.45 7.83 -9.25
CA GLN A 108 0.27 6.59 -8.94
C GLN A 108 -0.55 5.67 -8.02
N PHE A 109 -1.23 6.22 -7.01
CA PHE A 109 -2.09 5.42 -6.14
C PHE A 109 -3.21 4.67 -6.88
N LEU A 110 -3.75 5.22 -7.99
CA LEU A 110 -4.77 4.53 -8.79
C LEU A 110 -4.18 3.35 -9.55
N LYS A 111 -2.92 3.46 -9.99
CA LYS A 111 -2.20 2.34 -10.59
C LYS A 111 -2.03 1.23 -9.55
N ASP A 112 -1.63 1.57 -8.33
CA ASP A 112 -1.44 0.58 -7.26
C ASP A 112 -2.78 -0.10 -6.87
N VAL A 113 -3.88 0.67 -6.80
CA VAL A 113 -5.23 0.12 -6.64
C VAL A 113 -5.58 -0.83 -7.78
N PHE A 114 -5.38 -0.43 -9.04
CA PHE A 114 -5.66 -1.26 -10.20
C PHE A 114 -4.84 -2.55 -10.22
N GLU A 115 -3.53 -2.46 -9.97
CA GLU A 115 -2.64 -3.62 -9.94
C GLU A 115 -3.06 -4.60 -8.85
N ALA A 116 -3.38 -4.12 -7.65
CA ALA A 116 -3.89 -4.97 -6.57
C ALA A 116 -5.24 -5.63 -6.91
N CYS A 117 -6.13 -4.94 -7.64
CA CYS A 117 -7.42 -5.50 -8.06
C CYS A 117 -7.30 -6.72 -8.98
N VAL A 118 -6.19 -6.83 -9.72
CA VAL A 118 -5.97 -7.92 -10.69
C VAL A 118 -4.94 -8.95 -10.23
N MET A 119 -4.27 -8.72 -9.10
CA MET A 119 -3.35 -9.68 -8.51
C MET A 119 -4.10 -10.92 -8.00
N HIS A 120 -3.59 -12.10 -8.34
CA HIS A 120 -4.11 -13.34 -7.84
C HIS A 120 -3.86 -13.47 -6.33
N ASN A 121 -4.88 -13.93 -5.59
CA ASN A 121 -4.81 -14.17 -4.15
C ASN A 121 -4.46 -12.90 -3.33
N VAL A 122 -4.97 -11.75 -3.76
CA VAL A 122 -4.93 -10.48 -3.03
C VAL A 122 -6.36 -10.04 -2.73
N GLU A 123 -6.64 -9.76 -1.45
CA GLU A 123 -7.94 -9.27 -0.98
C GLU A 123 -7.82 -7.88 -0.32
N TYR A 124 -6.62 -7.48 0.10
CA TYR A 124 -6.39 -6.24 0.82
C TYR A 124 -5.17 -5.49 0.29
N LEU A 125 -5.26 -4.17 0.30
CA LEU A 125 -4.18 -3.26 -0.09
C LEU A 125 -3.95 -2.23 1.01
N ALA A 126 -2.69 -1.96 1.35
CA ALA A 126 -2.29 -0.77 2.10
C ALA A 126 -1.42 0.13 1.22
N ILE A 127 -1.79 1.40 1.09
CA ILE A 127 -0.99 2.42 0.41
C ILE A 127 -0.55 3.44 1.44
N ALA A 128 0.76 3.55 1.66
CA ALA A 128 1.34 4.53 2.54
C ALA A 128 1.86 5.73 1.74
N VAL A 129 1.37 6.91 2.05
CA VAL A 129 1.69 8.15 1.34
C VAL A 129 2.14 9.22 2.33
N ARG A 130 2.93 10.17 1.86
CA ARG A 130 3.22 11.35 2.68
C ARG A 130 1.97 12.19 2.86
N LYS A 131 1.83 12.81 4.03
CA LYS A 131 0.77 13.81 4.23
C LYS A 131 0.92 15.01 3.31
N THR A 132 2.15 15.52 3.21
CA THR A 132 2.48 16.65 2.34
C THR A 132 3.68 16.31 1.45
N TYR A 133 3.54 16.58 0.14
CA TYR A 133 4.62 16.47 -0.83
C TYR A 133 4.65 17.69 -1.77
N LEU A 134 5.80 18.36 -1.85
CA LEU A 134 6.01 19.57 -2.66
C LEU A 134 4.89 20.63 -2.49
N GLY A 135 4.42 20.83 -1.25
CA GLY A 135 3.36 21.79 -0.91
C GLY A 135 1.93 21.29 -1.15
N THR A 136 1.75 20.07 -1.69
CA THR A 136 0.44 19.43 -1.87
C THR A 136 0.11 18.51 -0.71
N LYS A 137 -1.13 18.57 -0.21
CA LYS A 137 -1.67 17.66 0.80
C LYS A 137 -2.09 16.32 0.17
N ASP A 138 -1.11 15.53 -0.28
CA ASP A 138 -1.32 14.30 -1.05
C ASP A 138 -2.31 13.34 -0.37
N TYR A 139 -2.12 13.05 0.93
CA TYR A 139 -3.03 12.19 1.70
C TYR A 139 -4.49 12.64 1.59
N GLY A 140 -4.77 13.92 1.84
CA GLY A 140 -6.13 14.47 1.79
C GLY A 140 -6.76 14.37 0.40
N LYS A 141 -6.01 14.71 -0.65
CA LYS A 141 -6.48 14.60 -2.04
C LYS A 141 -6.78 13.15 -2.43
N ILE A 142 -5.95 12.20 -1.99
CA ILE A 142 -6.19 10.77 -2.23
C ILE A 142 -7.47 10.33 -1.53
N LEU A 143 -7.73 10.77 -0.29
CA LEU A 143 -8.99 10.46 0.40
C LEU A 143 -10.21 10.99 -0.34
N GLU A 144 -10.18 12.23 -0.86
CA GLU A 144 -11.28 12.80 -1.66
C GLU A 144 -11.59 11.94 -2.90
N PHE A 145 -10.55 11.45 -3.58
CA PHE A 145 -10.69 10.53 -4.71
C PHE A 145 -11.27 9.18 -4.30
N MET A 146 -10.75 8.58 -3.24
CA MET A 146 -11.21 7.27 -2.74
C MET A 146 -12.66 7.36 -2.23
N ASP A 147 -13.03 8.45 -1.56
CA ASP A 147 -14.41 8.72 -1.14
C ASP A 147 -15.35 8.76 -2.35
N THR A 148 -14.96 9.48 -3.41
CA THR A 148 -15.74 9.56 -4.66
C THR A 148 -15.87 8.19 -5.32
N LEU A 149 -14.77 7.45 -5.39
CA LEU A 149 -14.70 6.14 -6.03
C LEU A 149 -15.62 5.12 -5.33
N PHE A 150 -15.54 5.02 -4.00
CA PHE A 150 -16.34 4.10 -3.21
C PHE A 150 -17.80 4.54 -3.09
N ALA A 151 -18.08 5.85 -3.03
CA ALA A 151 -19.45 6.37 -3.04
C ALA A 151 -20.18 6.10 -4.37
N SER A 152 -19.46 6.14 -5.49
CA SER A 152 -20.07 5.87 -6.80
C SER A 152 -20.52 4.41 -6.94
N GLY A 153 -19.81 3.44 -6.37
CA GLY A 153 -20.10 2.01 -6.49
C GLY A 153 -20.02 1.42 -7.91
N LYS A 154 -19.69 2.22 -8.93
CA LYS A 154 -19.78 1.81 -10.35
C LYS A 154 -18.63 0.93 -10.85
N LEU A 155 -17.44 1.05 -10.25
CA LEU A 155 -16.23 0.37 -10.76
C LEU A 155 -16.16 -1.12 -10.36
N GLY A 156 -16.86 -1.54 -9.30
CA GLY A 156 -16.82 -2.92 -8.81
C GLY A 156 -15.42 -3.34 -8.33
N ILE A 157 -14.91 -2.73 -7.27
CA ILE A 157 -13.56 -3.00 -6.73
C ILE A 157 -13.52 -4.41 -6.10
N PRO A 158 -12.71 -5.35 -6.62
CA PRO A 158 -12.63 -6.74 -6.13
C PRO A 158 -11.74 -6.92 -4.89
N LEU A 159 -11.46 -5.85 -4.15
CA LEU A 159 -10.72 -5.89 -2.89
C LEU A 159 -11.70 -5.78 -1.72
N ARG A 160 -11.48 -6.58 -0.67
CA ARG A 160 -12.26 -6.55 0.57
C ARG A 160 -11.92 -5.34 1.44
N GLY A 161 -10.73 -4.78 1.29
CA GLY A 161 -10.42 -3.50 1.90
C GLY A 161 -9.16 -2.83 1.40
N ILE A 162 -9.17 -1.50 1.41
CA ILE A 162 -8.04 -0.65 1.03
C ILE A 162 -7.75 0.32 2.18
N MET A 163 -6.53 0.27 2.71
CA MET A 163 -6.05 1.19 3.74
C MET A 163 -5.18 2.27 3.10
N ILE A 164 -5.54 3.54 3.29
CA ILE A 164 -4.66 4.67 2.97
C ILE A 164 -4.04 5.17 4.28
N ILE A 165 -2.71 5.26 4.32
CA ILE A 165 -1.94 5.68 5.50
C ILE A 165 -1.18 6.96 5.15
N GLY A 166 -1.37 8.03 5.92
CA GLY A 166 -0.66 9.30 5.81
C GLY A 166 0.42 9.43 6.89
N TYR A 167 1.69 9.46 6.49
CA TYR A 167 2.85 9.61 7.38
C TYR A 167 3.68 10.88 7.11
#